data_AF-A0A1Q4UY24-F1
#
_entry.id   AF-A0A1Q4UY24-F1
#
_cell.length_a   1.000
_cell.length_b   1.000
_cell.length_c   1.000
_cell.angle_alpha   90.00
_cell.angle_beta   90.00
_cell.angle_gamma   90.00
#
_symmetry.space_group_name_H-M   'P 1'
#
loop_
_entity.id
_entity.type
_entity.pdbx_description
1 polymer ?
#
loop_
_entity_poly.entity_id
_entity_poly.type
_entity_poly.pdbx_seq_one_letter_code
_entity_poly.pdbx_strand_id
1 'polypeptide(L)'
;MDKAAQEKAAVEIRSSIERLPSLILEGKEEAAKELTDTITKETNKITGTGAAALKATLRAEKEGTVKNAELDKAKADKAKAGKPKGTDVVTRETKDPMKVKGIPELIVQGRELVKEVAANEFNGALKIAETIFKMRTSILDEMEDPDLGARRQASRDAAALVWNGVLEALPPEGEDENADVIRASIGQLKKQQRNAIVDVSVLYVRWLDTETPKDDAEADSLTVERAKYKKMFEAYPDLKPSDAIHAYYDKHEKPLPKKTRAETAKENRERKALQAARIEEAVKAGDLSEEEAEATLNGGEAEKTPKEMRAAYAKRVMTGFKSQLKAARAIEDTKAQDDALADLEELLSDLRKEMKKAPKSN
;
A
#
# COMPACT_ATOMS: atom_id res chain seq x y z
N MET A 1 -27.58 -11.62 -45.79
CA MET A 1 -28.04 -12.88 -45.17
C MET A 1 -29.13 -12.58 -44.17
N ASP A 2 -30.07 -13.50 -43.97
CA ASP A 2 -31.01 -13.43 -42.86
C ASP A 2 -30.32 -13.78 -41.53
N LYS A 3 -31.00 -13.53 -40.40
CA LYS A 3 -30.43 -13.70 -39.06
C LYS A 3 -30.06 -15.16 -38.77
N ALA A 4 -30.88 -16.12 -39.21
CA ALA A 4 -30.63 -17.55 -39.00
C ALA A 4 -29.38 -18.04 -39.75
N ALA A 5 -29.18 -17.57 -40.99
CA ALA A 5 -27.99 -17.85 -41.76
C ALA A 5 -26.73 -17.18 -41.17
N GLN A 6 -26.85 -15.97 -40.60
CA GLN A 6 -25.75 -15.33 -39.89
C GLN A 6 -25.34 -16.10 -38.62
N GLU A 7 -26.31 -16.57 -37.83
CA GLU A 7 -26.04 -17.36 -36.62
C GLU A 7 -25.43 -18.71 -36.96
N LYS A 8 -25.92 -19.40 -37.99
CA LYS A 8 -25.32 -20.66 -38.45
C LYS A 8 -23.87 -20.48 -38.89
N ALA A 9 -23.58 -19.46 -39.69
CA ALA A 9 -22.22 -19.13 -40.10
C ALA A 9 -21.32 -18.77 -38.90
N ALA A 10 -21.83 -18.04 -37.92
CA ALA A 10 -21.09 -17.70 -36.71
C ALA A 10 -20.75 -18.93 -35.85
N VAL A 11 -21.64 -19.92 -35.75
CA VAL A 11 -21.39 -21.19 -35.04
C VAL A 11 -20.28 -21.98 -35.73
N GLU A 12 -20.30 -22.09 -37.06
CA GLU A 12 -19.27 -22.77 -37.83
C GLU A 12 -17.89 -22.09 -37.69
N ILE A 13 -17.88 -20.75 -37.69
CA ILE A 13 -16.67 -19.95 -37.46
C ILE A 13 -16.15 -20.14 -36.02
N ARG A 14 -17.01 -20.15 -35.01
CA ARG A 14 -16.62 -20.39 -33.61
C ARG A 14 -16.03 -21.77 -33.41
N SER A 15 -16.63 -22.80 -34.00
CA SER A 15 -16.06 -24.15 -33.99
C SER A 15 -14.65 -24.20 -34.61
N SER A 16 -14.42 -23.39 -35.66
CA SER A 16 -13.09 -23.24 -36.26
C SER A 16 -12.12 -22.48 -35.34
N ILE A 17 -12.59 -21.45 -34.64
CA ILE A 17 -11.80 -20.71 -33.62
C ILE A 17 -11.39 -21.62 -32.47
N GLU A 18 -12.29 -22.48 -31.98
CA GLU A 18 -12.03 -23.45 -30.90
C GLU A 18 -10.96 -24.49 -31.28
N ARG A 19 -10.71 -24.69 -32.58
CA ARG A 19 -9.68 -25.61 -33.10
C ARG A 19 -8.30 -24.97 -33.24
N LEU A 20 -8.19 -23.63 -33.18
CA LEU A 20 -6.90 -22.93 -33.27
C LEU A 20 -5.94 -23.27 -32.12
N PRO A 21 -6.38 -23.35 -30.83
CA PRO A 21 -5.48 -23.63 -29.72
C PRO A 21 -4.75 -24.96 -29.86
N SER A 22 -5.43 -26.03 -30.29
CA SER A 22 -4.79 -27.35 -30.44
C SER A 22 -3.74 -27.34 -31.54
N LEU A 23 -3.99 -26.70 -32.69
CA LEU A 23 -3.01 -26.58 -33.77
C LEU A 23 -1.76 -25.78 -33.35
N ILE A 24 -1.97 -24.70 -32.60
CA ILE A 24 -0.90 -23.85 -32.07
C ILE A 24 -0.07 -24.64 -31.04
N LEU A 25 -0.72 -25.30 -30.07
CA LEU A 25 -0.06 -26.10 -29.03
C LEU A 25 0.67 -27.33 -29.58
N GLU A 26 0.17 -27.95 -30.64
CA GLU A 26 0.82 -29.06 -31.33
C GLU A 26 1.98 -28.62 -32.26
N GLY A 27 2.24 -27.31 -32.37
CA GLY A 27 3.34 -26.78 -33.18
C GLY A 27 3.07 -26.78 -34.69
N LYS A 28 1.82 -26.92 -35.13
CA LYS A 28 1.42 -26.96 -36.54
C LYS A 28 1.17 -25.55 -37.08
N GLU A 29 2.23 -24.74 -37.12
CA GLU A 29 2.14 -23.28 -37.37
C GLU A 29 1.54 -22.93 -38.74
N GLU A 30 1.91 -23.65 -39.80
CA GLU A 30 1.32 -23.44 -41.13
C GLU A 30 -0.19 -23.76 -41.16
N ALA A 31 -0.61 -24.85 -40.51
CA ALA A 31 -2.03 -25.22 -40.44
C ALA A 31 -2.85 -24.23 -39.58
N ALA A 32 -2.25 -23.68 -38.51
CA ALA A 32 -2.89 -22.65 -37.69
C ALA A 32 -3.07 -21.33 -38.45
N LYS A 33 -2.08 -20.98 -39.29
CA LYS A 33 -2.13 -19.80 -40.16
C LYS A 33 -3.18 -19.94 -41.26
N GLU A 34 -3.22 -21.08 -41.95
CA GLU A 34 -4.26 -21.37 -42.95
C GLU A 34 -5.67 -21.33 -42.35
N LEU A 35 -5.84 -21.86 -41.13
CA LEU A 35 -7.13 -21.83 -40.44
C LEU A 35 -7.51 -20.40 -40.02
N THR A 36 -6.56 -19.59 -39.57
CA THR A 36 -6.77 -18.18 -39.21
C THR A 36 -7.20 -17.34 -40.41
N ASP A 37 -6.59 -17.58 -41.57
CA ASP A 37 -6.94 -16.91 -42.83
C ASP A 37 -8.32 -17.35 -43.31
N THR A 38 -8.65 -18.64 -43.17
CA THR A 38 -9.98 -19.19 -43.50
C THR A 38 -11.06 -18.58 -42.62
N ILE A 39 -10.85 -18.53 -41.29
CA ILE A 39 -11.77 -17.87 -40.34
C ILE A 39 -11.99 -16.40 -40.72
N THR A 40 -10.93 -15.70 -41.12
CA THR A 40 -11.01 -14.29 -41.51
C THR A 40 -11.82 -14.10 -42.80
N LYS A 41 -11.61 -14.98 -43.79
CA LYS A 41 -12.39 -14.99 -45.05
C LYS A 41 -13.87 -15.29 -44.78
N GLU A 42 -14.19 -16.32 -43.99
CA GLU A 42 -15.58 -16.69 -43.68
C GLU A 42 -16.29 -15.61 -42.84
N THR A 43 -15.60 -15.02 -41.86
CA THR A 43 -16.13 -13.89 -41.08
C THR A 43 -16.49 -12.72 -41.98
N ASN A 44 -15.69 -12.44 -43.02
CA ASN A 44 -15.97 -11.35 -43.94
C ASN A 44 -17.18 -11.61 -44.86
N LYS A 45 -17.54 -12.87 -45.12
CA LYS A 45 -18.71 -13.26 -45.92
C LYS A 45 -20.07 -13.04 -45.20
N ILE A 46 -20.08 -12.88 -43.87
CA ILE A 46 -21.32 -12.55 -43.13
C ILE A 46 -21.85 -11.19 -43.61
N THR A 47 -23.11 -11.09 -44.02
CA THR A 47 -23.70 -9.84 -44.55
C THR A 47 -25.12 -9.61 -44.04
N GLY A 48 -25.55 -8.34 -43.98
CA GLY A 48 -26.90 -7.96 -43.55
C GLY A 48 -26.91 -7.14 -42.25
N THR A 49 -28.11 -6.79 -41.79
CA THR A 49 -28.31 -5.97 -40.58
C THR A 49 -27.77 -6.69 -39.35
N GLY A 50 -26.97 -6.01 -38.52
CA GLY A 50 -26.31 -6.60 -37.34
C GLY A 50 -25.01 -7.36 -37.62
N ALA A 51 -24.65 -7.61 -38.89
CA ALA A 51 -23.44 -8.36 -39.25
C ALA A 51 -22.15 -7.68 -38.77
N ALA A 52 -22.10 -6.34 -38.69
CA ALA A 52 -20.92 -5.61 -38.24
C ALA A 52 -20.57 -5.92 -36.78
N ALA A 53 -21.57 -5.96 -35.89
CA ALA A 53 -21.38 -6.30 -34.49
C ALA A 53 -20.93 -7.77 -34.35
N LEU A 54 -21.58 -8.69 -35.06
CA LEU A 54 -21.22 -10.10 -35.04
C LEU A 54 -19.80 -10.36 -35.56
N LYS A 55 -19.38 -9.68 -36.64
CA LYS A 55 -18.00 -9.74 -37.14
C LYS A 55 -16.98 -9.21 -36.13
N ALA A 56 -17.30 -8.12 -35.44
CA ALA A 56 -16.42 -7.56 -34.42
C ALA A 56 -16.22 -8.55 -33.26
N THR A 57 -17.31 -9.20 -32.81
CA THR A 57 -17.25 -10.24 -31.78
C THR A 57 -16.41 -11.45 -32.23
N LEU A 58 -16.63 -11.97 -33.44
CA LEU A 58 -15.87 -13.13 -33.94
C LEU A 58 -14.37 -12.81 -34.15
N ARG A 59 -14.03 -11.58 -34.54
CA ARG A 59 -12.62 -11.13 -34.62
C ARG A 59 -11.97 -11.05 -33.25
N ALA A 60 -12.67 -10.48 -32.27
CA ALA A 60 -12.18 -10.40 -30.90
C ALA A 60 -12.01 -11.79 -30.27
N GLU A 61 -12.97 -12.71 -30.48
CA GLU A 61 -12.89 -14.10 -30.04
C GLU A 61 -11.69 -14.83 -30.68
N LYS A 62 -11.50 -14.66 -32.00
CA LYS A 62 -10.33 -15.20 -32.71
C LYS A 62 -9.01 -14.67 -32.15
N GLU A 63 -8.87 -13.35 -32.05
CA GLU A 63 -7.63 -12.70 -31.57
C GLU A 63 -7.31 -13.09 -30.12
N GLY A 64 -8.32 -13.11 -29.24
CA GLY A 64 -8.16 -13.56 -27.86
C GLY A 64 -7.73 -15.02 -27.77
N THR A 65 -8.31 -15.88 -28.62
CA THR A 65 -7.98 -17.31 -28.66
C THR A 65 -6.56 -17.57 -29.16
N VAL A 66 -6.12 -16.91 -30.24
CA VAL A 66 -4.74 -17.01 -30.76
C VAL A 66 -3.75 -16.53 -29.72
N LYS A 67 -3.98 -15.34 -29.13
CA LYS A 67 -3.11 -14.77 -28.11
C LYS A 67 -2.97 -15.67 -26.89
N ASN A 68 -4.07 -16.25 -26.41
CA ASN A 68 -4.03 -17.18 -25.26
C ASN A 68 -3.30 -18.49 -25.62
N ALA A 69 -3.55 -19.04 -26.80
CA ALA A 69 -2.89 -20.25 -27.26
C ALA A 69 -1.39 -20.08 -27.48
N GLU A 70 -0.94 -18.94 -28.01
CA GLU A 70 0.48 -18.59 -28.16
C GLU A 70 1.15 -18.44 -26.78
N LEU A 71 0.46 -17.80 -25.82
CA LEU A 71 0.94 -17.69 -24.44
C LEU A 71 1.07 -19.06 -23.77
N ASP A 72 0.12 -19.96 -24.01
CA ASP A 72 0.12 -21.30 -23.42
C ASP A 72 1.14 -22.23 -24.10
N LYS A 73 1.33 -22.11 -25.42
CA LYS A 73 2.43 -22.77 -26.15
C LYS A 73 3.78 -22.31 -25.62
N ALA A 74 3.98 -21.00 -25.44
CA ALA A 74 5.19 -20.45 -24.86
C ALA A 74 5.45 -20.93 -23.42
N LYS A 75 4.41 -21.16 -22.61
CA LYS A 75 4.53 -21.78 -21.28
C LYS A 75 4.88 -23.27 -21.37
N ALA A 76 4.23 -24.01 -22.28
CA ALA A 76 4.45 -25.45 -22.46
C ALA A 76 5.85 -25.76 -23.01
N ASP A 77 6.35 -24.95 -23.96
CA ASP A 77 7.70 -25.06 -24.51
C ASP A 77 8.77 -24.72 -23.44
N LYS A 78 8.50 -23.72 -22.58
CA LYS A 78 9.33 -23.40 -21.41
C LYS A 78 9.33 -24.50 -20.34
N ALA A 79 8.27 -25.31 -20.25
CA ALA A 79 8.22 -26.44 -19.32
C ALA A 79 9.00 -27.67 -19.83
N LYS A 80 9.15 -27.84 -21.15
CA LYS A 80 9.90 -28.94 -21.77
C LYS A 80 11.40 -28.68 -21.89
N ALA A 81 11.82 -27.41 -21.92
CA ALA A 81 13.24 -27.03 -21.94
C ALA A 81 13.81 -27.00 -20.51
N GLY A 82 14.44 -28.10 -20.09
CA GLY A 82 15.10 -28.21 -18.78
C GLY A 82 16.10 -27.08 -18.50
N LYS A 83 16.20 -26.67 -17.23
CA LYS A 83 17.03 -25.56 -16.69
C LYS A 83 18.38 -25.36 -17.40
N PRO A 84 18.69 -24.10 -17.71
CA PRO A 84 19.91 -23.50 -17.21
C PRO A 84 19.66 -22.18 -16.45
N LYS A 85 20.61 -21.85 -15.58
CA LYS A 85 20.63 -20.68 -14.70
C LYS A 85 20.57 -19.36 -15.50
N GLY A 86 19.64 -18.47 -15.16
CA GLY A 86 19.74 -17.03 -15.48
C GLY A 86 18.48 -16.40 -16.09
N THR A 87 17.85 -15.51 -15.30
CA THR A 87 16.94 -14.40 -15.66
C THR A 87 15.59 -14.71 -16.32
N ASP A 88 14.57 -14.89 -15.47
CA ASP A 88 13.16 -14.56 -15.75
C ASP A 88 12.97 -13.03 -15.80
N VAL A 89 12.03 -12.51 -16.62
CA VAL A 89 10.97 -11.58 -16.17
C VAL A 89 9.74 -11.70 -17.11
N VAL A 90 8.66 -12.32 -16.63
CA VAL A 90 7.27 -11.98 -17.00
C VAL A 90 6.58 -11.59 -15.69
N THR A 91 5.91 -10.45 -15.71
CA THR A 91 5.06 -9.85 -14.68
C THR A 91 4.30 -10.88 -13.83
N ARG A 92 4.63 -10.96 -12.54
CA ARG A 92 3.73 -11.42 -11.49
C ARG A 92 3.97 -10.49 -10.33
N GLU A 93 2.97 -9.66 -10.01
CA GLU A 93 2.91 -8.94 -8.72
C GLU A 93 3.60 -9.75 -7.62
N THR A 94 4.46 -9.10 -6.83
CA THR A 94 5.11 -9.80 -5.73
C THR A 94 4.05 -10.24 -4.71
N LYS A 95 3.74 -11.54 -4.71
CA LYS A 95 2.81 -12.13 -3.72
C LYS A 95 3.52 -12.60 -2.46
N ASP A 96 4.77 -13.04 -2.59
CA ASP A 96 5.57 -13.59 -1.50
C ASP A 96 6.86 -12.78 -1.38
N PRO A 97 7.01 -11.96 -0.31
CA PRO A 97 8.19 -11.12 -0.14
C PRO A 97 9.48 -11.92 0.02
N MET A 98 9.42 -13.18 0.51
CA MET A 98 10.61 -14.01 0.72
C MET A 98 11.23 -14.52 -0.58
N LYS A 99 10.51 -14.44 -1.70
CA LYS A 99 11.01 -14.83 -3.03
C LYS A 99 11.64 -13.68 -3.80
N VAL A 100 11.57 -12.46 -3.28
CA VAL A 100 12.20 -11.30 -3.92
C VAL A 100 13.67 -11.24 -3.51
N LYS A 101 14.55 -11.15 -4.50
CA LYS A 101 16.00 -11.05 -4.29
C LYS A 101 16.31 -9.87 -3.36
N GLY A 102 17.08 -10.12 -2.29
CA GLY A 102 17.51 -9.09 -1.35
C GLY A 102 16.54 -8.83 -0.19
N ILE A 103 15.27 -9.22 -0.28
CA ILE A 103 14.30 -9.00 0.80
C ILE A 103 14.58 -9.89 2.02
N PRO A 104 14.88 -11.20 1.90
CA PRO A 104 15.24 -12.03 3.05
C PRO A 104 16.40 -11.44 3.86
N GLU A 105 17.44 -10.93 3.18
CA GLU A 105 18.59 -10.30 3.82
C GLU A 105 18.20 -9.00 4.53
N LEU A 106 17.36 -8.16 3.90
CA LEU A 106 16.81 -6.95 4.51
C LEU A 106 15.91 -7.25 5.72
N ILE A 107 15.19 -8.38 5.73
CA ILE A 107 14.38 -8.81 6.87
C ILE A 107 15.30 -9.15 8.04
N VAL A 108 16.37 -9.91 7.82
CA VAL A 108 17.37 -10.23 8.85
C VAL A 108 18.02 -8.95 9.38
N GLN A 109 18.48 -8.07 8.49
CA GLN A 109 19.05 -6.78 8.87
C GLN A 109 18.06 -5.94 9.69
N GLY A 110 16.79 -5.90 9.27
CA GLY A 110 15.73 -5.20 9.98
C GLY A 110 15.50 -5.74 11.39
N ARG A 111 15.54 -7.07 11.57
CA ARG A 111 15.39 -7.71 12.89
C ARG A 111 16.50 -7.29 13.85
N GLU A 112 17.74 -7.32 13.38
CA GLU A 112 18.90 -6.91 14.20
C GLU A 112 18.84 -5.42 14.54
N LEU A 113 18.47 -4.56 13.58
CA LEU A 113 18.25 -3.13 13.86
C LEU A 113 17.15 -2.91 14.90
N VAL A 114 16.05 -3.67 14.86
CA VAL A 114 14.99 -3.53 15.87
C VAL A 114 15.51 -3.89 17.27
N LYS A 115 16.28 -4.98 17.40
CA LYS A 115 16.90 -5.37 18.68
C LYS A 115 17.87 -4.30 19.18
N GLU A 116 18.76 -3.82 18.31
CA GLU A 116 19.74 -2.78 18.63
C GLU A 116 19.06 -1.49 19.12
N VAL A 117 18.03 -1.04 18.41
CA VAL A 117 17.33 0.21 18.75
C VAL A 117 16.47 0.05 20.01
N ALA A 118 15.87 -1.12 20.21
CA ALA A 118 15.11 -1.41 21.42
C ALA A 118 16.01 -1.47 22.66
N ALA A 119 17.21 -2.03 22.55
CA ALA A 119 18.17 -2.13 23.66
C ALA A 119 18.81 -0.78 24.03
N ASN A 120 18.93 0.14 23.07
CA ASN A 120 19.66 1.41 23.27
C ASN A 120 18.74 2.63 23.45
N GLU A 121 17.41 2.49 23.42
CA GLU A 121 16.39 3.55 23.61
C GLU A 121 16.49 4.83 22.75
N PHE A 122 17.48 4.95 21.84
CA PHE A 122 17.72 6.16 21.04
C PHE A 122 17.25 6.03 19.59
N ASN A 123 16.67 7.13 19.06
CA ASN A 123 16.46 7.60 17.67
C ASN A 123 16.85 6.73 16.43
N GLY A 124 16.73 5.40 16.49
CA GLY A 124 17.07 4.50 15.38
C GLY A 124 15.88 4.11 14.51
N ALA A 125 14.68 4.58 14.82
CA ALA A 125 13.47 4.31 14.05
C ALA A 125 13.57 4.75 12.57
N LEU A 126 14.42 5.74 12.26
CA LEU A 126 14.72 6.15 10.89
C LEU A 126 15.43 5.05 10.11
N LYS A 127 16.44 4.39 10.68
CA LYS A 127 17.17 3.29 10.03
C LYS A 127 16.25 2.08 9.79
N ILE A 128 15.39 1.77 10.75
CA ILE A 128 14.37 0.72 10.58
C ILE A 128 13.41 1.10 9.45
N ALA A 129 13.00 2.38 9.38
CA ALA A 129 12.16 2.88 8.30
C ALA A 129 12.87 2.81 6.94
N GLU A 130 14.15 3.14 6.84
CA GLU A 130 14.96 3.00 5.62
C GLU A 130 15.01 1.54 5.14
N THR A 131 15.29 0.59 6.04
CA THR A 131 15.32 -0.85 5.70
C THR A 131 13.95 -1.33 5.20
N ILE A 132 12.86 -0.97 5.90
CA ILE A 132 11.50 -1.29 5.47
C ILE A 132 11.16 -0.61 4.14
N PHE A 133 11.59 0.62 3.92
CA PHE A 133 11.36 1.32 2.67
C PHE A 133 12.13 0.68 1.51
N LYS A 134 13.39 0.26 1.73
CA LYS A 134 14.16 -0.50 0.74
C LYS A 134 13.43 -1.77 0.30
N MET A 135 12.84 -2.52 1.24
CA MET A 135 11.98 -3.67 0.88
C MET A 135 10.83 -3.24 -0.04
N ARG A 136 10.14 -2.14 0.27
CA ARG A 136 9.04 -1.61 -0.57
C ARG A 136 9.49 -1.24 -1.97
N THR A 137 10.69 -0.67 -2.13
CA THR A 137 11.22 -0.33 -3.47
C THR A 137 11.50 -1.56 -4.34
N SER A 138 11.67 -2.74 -3.72
CA SER A 138 11.94 -4.00 -4.41
C SER A 138 10.68 -4.84 -4.66
N ILE A 139 9.56 -4.48 -4.04
CA ILE A 139 8.25 -5.13 -4.21
C ILE A 139 7.49 -4.36 -5.29
N LEU A 140 7.10 -5.06 -6.34
CA LEU A 140 6.40 -4.47 -7.47
C LEU A 140 4.90 -4.62 -7.35
N ASP A 141 4.16 -3.60 -7.77
CA ASP A 141 2.71 -3.62 -7.86
C ASP A 141 2.22 -4.27 -9.17
N GLU A 142 0.90 -4.30 -9.40
CA GLU A 142 0.29 -4.84 -10.64
C GLU A 142 0.75 -4.14 -11.93
N MET A 143 1.22 -2.89 -11.85
CA MET A 143 1.76 -2.14 -12.99
C MET A 143 3.29 -2.34 -13.11
N GLU A 144 3.84 -3.22 -12.27
CA GLU A 144 5.29 -3.44 -12.07
C GLU A 144 6.02 -2.23 -11.52
N ASP A 145 5.32 -1.32 -10.85
CA ASP A 145 5.93 -0.14 -10.25
C ASP A 145 6.30 -0.43 -8.79
N PRO A 146 7.39 0.14 -8.26
CA PRO A 146 7.76 -0.02 -6.86
C PRO A 146 6.65 0.37 -5.88
N ASP A 147 6.40 -0.41 -4.82
CA ASP A 147 5.29 -0.15 -3.89
C ASP A 147 5.65 0.85 -2.77
N LEU A 148 6.03 2.07 -3.15
CA LEU A 148 6.49 3.12 -2.21
C LEU A 148 5.46 3.41 -1.09
N GLY A 149 4.17 3.30 -1.39
CA GLY A 149 3.07 3.54 -0.46
C GLY A 149 2.67 2.35 0.43
N ALA A 150 3.32 1.18 0.31
CA ALA A 150 2.90 -0.06 0.97
C ALA A 150 1.43 -0.45 0.72
N ARG A 151 0.97 -0.27 -0.53
CA ARG A 151 -0.39 -0.63 -0.95
C ARG A 151 -0.54 -2.15 -1.11
N ARG A 152 0.55 -2.86 -1.43
CA ARG A 152 0.56 -4.31 -1.61
C ARG A 152 0.64 -5.04 -0.28
N GLN A 153 -0.01 -6.21 -0.23
CA GLN A 153 0.03 -7.06 0.94
C GLN A 153 1.45 -7.57 1.21
N ALA A 154 2.21 -7.94 0.17
CA ALA A 154 3.60 -8.38 0.31
C ALA A 154 4.51 -7.34 0.98
N SER A 155 4.31 -6.04 0.73
CA SER A 155 5.04 -4.97 1.41
C SER A 155 4.74 -4.92 2.90
N ARG A 156 3.47 -5.12 3.27
CA ARG A 156 3.02 -5.17 4.66
C ARG A 156 3.52 -6.44 5.34
N ASP A 157 3.49 -7.57 4.65
CA ASP A 157 3.97 -8.87 5.15
C ASP A 157 5.49 -8.86 5.35
N ALA A 158 6.27 -8.29 4.41
CA ALA A 158 7.72 -8.13 4.57
C ALA A 158 8.06 -7.32 5.83
N ALA A 159 7.37 -6.19 6.04
CA ALA A 159 7.52 -5.40 7.24
C ALA A 159 7.09 -6.17 8.49
N ALA A 160 6.00 -6.95 8.43
CA ALA A 160 5.56 -7.79 9.54
C ALA A 160 6.59 -8.87 9.90
N LEU A 161 7.25 -9.50 8.92
CA LEU A 161 8.29 -10.51 9.13
C LEU A 161 9.53 -9.96 9.85
N VAL A 162 9.81 -8.65 9.73
CA VAL A 162 10.83 -7.98 10.56
C VAL A 162 10.41 -8.00 12.02
N TRP A 163 9.20 -7.53 12.33
CA TRP A 163 8.74 -7.39 13.72
C TRP A 163 8.43 -8.74 14.38
N ASN A 164 7.69 -9.61 13.69
CA ASN A 164 7.28 -10.91 14.20
C ASN A 164 8.50 -11.80 14.42
N GLY A 165 9.47 -11.77 13.51
CA GLY A 165 10.70 -12.53 13.67
C GLY A 165 11.59 -12.06 14.82
N VAL A 166 11.45 -10.81 15.28
CA VAL A 166 12.07 -10.39 16.56
C VAL A 166 11.31 -11.02 17.72
N LEU A 167 9.98 -10.84 17.78
CA LEU A 167 9.14 -11.34 18.88
C LEU A 167 9.22 -12.87 19.05
N GLU A 168 9.22 -13.62 17.95
CA GLU A 168 9.33 -15.09 17.93
C GLU A 168 10.71 -15.58 18.42
N ALA A 169 11.75 -14.75 18.27
CA ALA A 169 13.10 -15.09 18.70
C ALA A 169 13.41 -14.70 20.15
N LEU A 170 12.51 -13.98 20.82
CA LEU A 170 12.66 -13.62 22.23
C LEU A 170 12.26 -14.80 23.13
N PRO A 171 12.97 -15.05 24.24
CA PRO A 171 12.54 -16.01 25.25
C PRO A 171 11.17 -15.61 25.85
N PRO A 172 10.45 -16.55 26.48
CA PRO A 172 9.21 -16.27 27.21
C PRO A 172 9.33 -15.08 28.17
N GLU A 173 8.21 -14.39 28.38
CA GLU A 173 8.15 -13.23 29.27
C GLU A 173 8.57 -13.61 30.70
N GLY A 174 9.46 -12.81 31.30
CA GLY A 174 10.03 -13.05 32.62
C GLY A 174 11.26 -13.96 32.67
N GLU A 175 11.72 -14.53 31.55
CA GLU A 175 12.97 -15.32 31.50
C GLU A 175 14.22 -14.47 31.24
N ASP A 176 14.09 -13.32 30.56
CA ASP A 176 15.18 -12.37 30.27
C ASP A 176 14.67 -10.93 30.29
N GLU A 177 15.19 -10.12 31.21
CA GLU A 177 14.82 -8.71 31.38
C GLU A 177 15.05 -7.89 30.10
N ASN A 178 16.11 -8.19 29.32
CA ASN A 178 16.37 -7.48 28.07
C ASN A 178 15.33 -7.84 27.00
N ALA A 179 14.91 -9.11 26.96
CA ALA A 179 13.86 -9.54 26.05
C ALA A 179 12.52 -8.85 26.38
N ASP A 180 12.22 -8.66 27.66
CA ASP A 180 11.02 -7.98 28.12
C ASP A 180 11.05 -6.47 27.77
N VAL A 181 12.20 -5.81 27.92
CA VAL A 181 12.40 -4.42 27.47
C VAL A 181 12.16 -4.28 25.97
N ILE A 182 12.67 -5.22 25.16
CA ILE A 182 12.44 -5.22 23.71
C ILE A 182 10.94 -5.40 23.41
N ARG A 183 10.27 -6.35 24.08
CA ARG A 183 8.84 -6.61 23.92
C ARG A 183 8.00 -5.37 24.24
N ALA A 184 8.31 -4.67 25.33
CA ALA A 184 7.64 -3.44 25.74
C ALA A 184 7.87 -2.29 24.73
N SER A 185 9.08 -2.18 24.17
CA SER A 185 9.47 -1.08 23.29
C SER A 185 8.94 -1.18 21.86
N ILE A 186 8.64 -2.38 21.37
CA ILE A 186 8.23 -2.63 19.97
C ILE A 186 7.02 -1.80 19.54
N GLY A 187 6.03 -1.61 20.41
CA GLY A 187 4.83 -0.80 20.10
C GLY A 187 5.18 0.64 19.75
N GLN A 188 6.06 1.26 20.54
CA GLN A 188 6.55 2.62 20.32
C GLN A 188 7.45 2.70 19.08
N LEU A 189 8.36 1.73 18.89
CA LEU A 189 9.24 1.69 17.72
C LEU A 189 8.45 1.56 16.41
N LYS A 190 7.42 0.72 16.36
CA LYS A 190 6.49 0.64 15.21
C LYS A 190 5.85 1.99 14.91
N LYS A 191 5.42 2.74 15.94
CA LYS A 191 4.82 4.08 15.76
C LYS A 191 5.85 5.08 15.22
N GLN A 192 7.06 5.12 15.80
CA GLN A 192 8.13 6.01 15.35
C GLN A 192 8.57 5.69 13.91
N GLN A 193 8.72 4.41 13.57
CA GLN A 193 9.05 3.92 12.23
C GLN A 193 7.99 4.34 11.21
N ARG A 194 6.70 4.14 11.51
CA ARG A 194 5.59 4.57 10.63
C ARG A 194 5.60 6.08 10.39
N ASN A 195 5.99 6.88 11.38
CA ASN A 195 6.10 8.32 11.19
C ASN A 195 7.31 8.68 10.32
N ALA A 196 8.46 8.05 10.57
CA ALA A 196 9.70 8.29 9.83
C ALA A 196 9.61 7.86 8.36
N ILE A 197 8.77 6.87 8.01
CA ILE A 197 8.66 6.35 6.64
C ILE A 197 8.25 7.42 5.61
N VAL A 198 7.49 8.43 6.03
CA VAL A 198 7.10 9.56 5.18
C VAL A 198 8.33 10.37 4.80
N ASP A 199 9.19 10.66 5.78
CA ASP A 199 10.41 11.43 5.58
C ASP A 199 11.39 10.63 4.71
N VAL A 200 11.56 9.33 4.99
CA VAL A 200 12.39 8.43 4.17
C VAL A 200 11.91 8.40 2.72
N SER A 201 10.60 8.27 2.48
CA SER A 201 10.05 8.25 1.13
C SER A 201 10.35 9.54 0.37
N VAL A 202 10.16 10.70 1.00
CA VAL A 202 10.42 12.01 0.40
C VAL A 202 11.92 12.17 0.09
N LEU A 203 12.78 11.86 1.06
CA LEU A 203 14.22 12.00 0.92
C LEU A 203 14.78 11.04 -0.14
N TYR A 204 14.28 9.80 -0.19
CA TYR A 204 14.69 8.84 -1.21
C TYR A 204 14.29 9.31 -2.62
N VAL A 205 13.05 9.76 -2.82
CA VAL A 205 12.60 10.22 -4.14
C VAL A 205 13.38 11.44 -4.59
N ARG A 206 13.70 12.38 -3.68
CA ARG A 206 14.57 13.53 -3.97
C ARG A 206 16.02 13.13 -4.22
N TRP A 207 16.53 12.11 -3.53
CA TRP A 207 17.89 11.60 -3.76
C TRP A 207 18.05 11.07 -5.19
N LEU A 208 16.99 10.60 -5.84
CA LEU A 208 17.02 10.21 -7.25
C LEU A 208 17.30 11.39 -8.20
N ASP A 209 17.18 12.65 -7.75
CA ASP A 209 17.54 13.84 -8.52
C ASP A 209 19.05 14.13 -8.49
N THR A 210 19.86 13.36 -7.77
CA THR A 210 21.30 13.60 -7.65
C THR A 210 21.98 13.57 -9.02
N GLU A 211 22.43 14.73 -9.51
CA GLU A 211 23.12 14.83 -10.80
C GLU A 211 24.59 14.43 -10.69
N THR A 212 25.21 14.74 -9.55
CA THR A 212 26.64 14.48 -9.29
C THR A 212 26.76 13.65 -8.01
N PRO A 213 26.93 12.32 -8.14
CA PRO A 213 27.22 11.43 -7.01
C PRO A 213 28.52 11.82 -6.31
N LYS A 214 28.62 11.54 -5.00
CA LYS A 214 29.82 11.87 -4.21
C LYS A 214 31.00 10.95 -4.51
N ASP A 215 30.71 9.70 -4.87
CA ASP A 215 31.68 8.66 -5.17
C ASP A 215 31.09 7.64 -6.16
N ASP A 216 31.95 6.73 -6.64
CA ASP A 216 31.57 5.69 -7.61
C ASP A 216 30.51 4.74 -7.05
N ALA A 217 30.52 4.46 -5.74
CA ALA A 217 29.54 3.58 -5.11
C ALA A 217 28.14 4.19 -5.08
N GLU A 218 28.04 5.50 -4.82
CA GLU A 218 26.77 6.24 -4.93
C GLU A 218 26.31 6.32 -6.38
N ALA A 219 27.22 6.51 -7.35
CA ALA A 219 26.88 6.51 -8.77
C ALA A 219 26.28 5.18 -9.24
N ASP A 220 26.90 4.06 -8.84
CA ASP A 220 26.41 2.72 -9.13
C ASP A 220 25.04 2.47 -8.47
N SER A 221 24.89 2.82 -7.19
CA SER A 221 23.63 2.68 -6.48
C SER A 221 22.51 3.51 -7.12
N LEU A 222 22.82 4.74 -7.52
CA LEU A 222 21.84 5.64 -8.14
C LEU A 222 21.38 5.09 -9.50
N THR A 223 22.29 4.50 -10.27
CA THR A 223 21.97 3.86 -11.55
C THR A 223 21.02 2.68 -11.37
N VAL A 224 21.31 1.79 -10.41
CA VAL A 224 20.46 0.64 -10.08
C VAL A 224 19.08 1.09 -9.60
N GLU A 225 19.01 2.10 -8.74
CA GLU A 225 17.73 2.59 -8.20
C GLU A 225 16.90 3.32 -9.26
N ARG A 226 17.52 4.16 -10.10
CA ARG A 226 16.83 4.83 -11.22
C ARG A 226 16.27 3.83 -12.24
N ALA A 227 16.95 2.71 -12.48
CA ALA A 227 16.47 1.68 -13.40
C ALA A 227 15.10 1.12 -13.00
N LYS A 228 14.75 1.12 -11.71
CA LYS A 228 13.43 0.67 -11.21
C LYS A 228 12.28 1.57 -11.66
N TYR A 229 12.55 2.83 -11.97
CA TYR A 229 11.56 3.85 -12.33
C TYR A 229 11.58 4.22 -13.81
N LYS A 230 12.23 3.41 -14.66
CA LYS A 230 12.39 3.66 -16.09
C LYS A 230 11.07 4.05 -16.78
N LYS A 231 9.97 3.35 -16.51
CA LYS A 231 8.64 3.65 -17.07
C LYS A 231 8.17 5.08 -16.79
N MET A 232 8.49 5.60 -15.60
CA MET A 232 8.05 6.93 -15.16
C MET A 232 8.88 8.01 -15.82
N PHE A 233 10.20 7.78 -15.98
CA PHE A 233 11.09 8.69 -16.69
C PHE A 233 10.79 8.73 -18.19
N GLU A 234 10.40 7.60 -18.79
CA GLU A 234 9.96 7.55 -20.19
C GLU A 234 8.60 8.25 -20.39
N ALA A 235 7.69 8.17 -19.40
CA ALA A 235 6.40 8.85 -19.45
C ALA A 235 6.52 10.37 -19.28
N TYR A 236 7.56 10.85 -18.60
CA TYR A 236 7.80 12.26 -18.31
C TYR A 236 9.29 12.63 -18.49
N PRO A 237 9.80 12.64 -19.74
CA PRO A 237 11.22 12.81 -20.02
C PRO A 237 11.76 14.21 -19.69
N ASP A 238 10.88 15.22 -19.71
CA ASP A 238 11.24 16.61 -19.46
C ASP A 238 11.26 16.99 -17.97
N LEU A 239 10.84 16.07 -17.09
CA LEU A 239 10.79 16.29 -15.65
C LEU A 239 12.02 15.71 -14.96
N LYS A 240 12.38 16.29 -13.82
CA LYS A 240 13.36 15.67 -12.92
C LYS A 240 12.86 14.30 -12.45
N PRO A 241 13.77 13.37 -12.10
CA PRO A 241 13.38 12.04 -11.63
C PRO A 241 12.29 12.05 -10.54
N SER A 242 12.42 12.89 -9.52
CA SER A 242 11.43 13.02 -8.45
C SER A 242 10.06 13.50 -8.96
N ASP A 243 10.05 14.53 -9.80
CA ASP A 243 8.84 15.11 -10.40
C ASP A 243 8.16 14.12 -11.35
N ALA A 244 8.93 13.37 -12.13
CA ALA A 244 8.43 12.31 -13.02
C ALA A 244 7.74 11.19 -12.22
N ILE A 245 8.36 10.74 -11.12
CA ILE A 245 7.75 9.77 -10.20
C ILE A 245 6.45 10.34 -9.63
N HIS A 246 6.47 11.56 -9.10
CA HIS A 246 5.27 12.18 -8.55
C HIS A 246 4.15 12.34 -9.59
N ALA A 247 4.45 12.85 -10.78
CA ALA A 247 3.47 13.01 -11.85
C ALA A 247 2.86 11.68 -12.30
N TYR A 248 3.68 10.63 -12.36
CA TYR A 248 3.21 9.29 -12.68
C TYR A 248 2.29 8.73 -11.59
N TYR A 249 2.70 8.76 -10.32
CA TYR A 249 1.88 8.26 -9.22
C TYR A 249 0.61 9.09 -9.02
N ASP A 250 0.65 10.41 -9.20
CA ASP A 250 -0.52 11.28 -9.14
C ASP A 250 -1.54 10.92 -10.24
N LYS A 251 -1.07 10.70 -11.49
CA LYS A 251 -1.91 10.26 -12.62
C LYS A 251 -2.59 8.91 -12.39
N HIS A 252 -1.93 8.01 -11.66
CA HIS A 252 -2.45 6.69 -11.34
C HIS A 252 -3.21 6.62 -10.00
N GLU A 253 -3.70 7.77 -9.49
CA GLU A 253 -4.47 7.88 -8.24
C GLU A 253 -3.74 7.31 -7.02
N LYS A 254 -2.42 7.42 -7.08
CA LYS A 254 -1.49 6.79 -6.16
C LYS A 254 -0.56 7.83 -5.51
N PRO A 255 -1.07 9.00 -5.05
CA PRO A 255 -0.23 10.13 -4.66
C PRO A 255 0.77 9.75 -3.56
N LEU A 256 1.95 10.37 -3.65
CA LEU A 256 3.05 10.21 -2.70
C LEU A 256 3.31 11.54 -1.97
N PRO A 257 3.79 11.50 -0.72
CA PRO A 257 4.17 12.72 -0.02
C PRO A 257 5.30 13.44 -0.75
N LYS A 258 5.15 14.74 -0.98
CA LYS A 258 6.19 15.61 -1.60
C LYS A 258 7.04 16.35 -0.57
N LYS A 259 6.57 16.39 0.69
CA LYS A 259 7.16 17.14 1.79
C LYS A 259 7.36 16.24 2.99
N THR A 260 8.49 16.44 3.66
CA THR A 260 8.75 15.81 4.96
C THR A 260 7.76 16.35 6.01
N ARG A 261 7.66 15.65 7.14
CA ARG A 261 6.85 16.10 8.27
C ARG A 261 7.36 17.43 8.84
N ALA A 262 8.67 17.65 8.83
CA ALA A 262 9.28 18.90 9.30
C ALA A 262 8.90 20.08 8.40
N GLU A 263 8.98 19.92 7.07
CA GLU A 263 8.55 20.94 6.10
C GLU A 263 7.05 21.23 6.23
N THR A 264 6.22 20.19 6.34
CA THR A 264 4.77 20.33 6.53
C THR A 264 4.46 21.08 7.83
N ALA A 265 5.19 20.79 8.92
CA ALA A 265 5.03 21.50 10.18
C ALA A 265 5.48 22.97 10.09
N LYS A 266 6.57 23.25 9.38
CA LYS A 266 7.06 24.61 9.12
C LYS A 266 6.05 25.43 8.34
N GLU A 267 5.54 24.91 7.22
CA GLU A 267 4.52 25.59 6.41
C GLU A 267 3.22 25.83 7.18
N ASN A 268 2.80 24.86 8.00
CA ASN A 268 1.63 25.05 8.86
C ASN A 268 1.85 26.15 9.90
N ARG A 269 3.06 26.28 10.46
CA ARG A 269 3.41 27.37 11.40
C ARG A 269 3.43 28.72 10.68
N GLU A 270 4.03 28.79 9.50
CA GLU A 270 4.07 30.01 8.68
C GLU A 270 2.67 30.46 8.26
N ARG A 271 1.83 29.51 7.81
CA ARG A 271 0.42 29.80 7.48
C ARG A 271 -0.35 30.31 8.69
N LYS A 272 -0.19 29.68 9.86
CA LYS A 272 -0.80 30.14 11.11
C LYS A 272 -0.30 31.53 11.51
N ALA A 273 0.98 31.82 11.37
CA ALA A 273 1.55 33.13 11.65
C ALA A 273 1.03 34.21 10.68
N LEU A 274 0.90 33.91 9.39
CA LEU A 274 0.29 34.83 8.41
C LEU A 274 -1.20 35.07 8.70
N GLN A 275 -1.93 34.02 9.11
CA GLN A 275 -3.32 34.15 9.54
C GLN A 275 -3.43 35.00 10.81
N ALA A 276 -2.52 34.82 11.78
CA ALA A 276 -2.41 35.65 12.98
C ALA A 276 -2.16 37.12 12.65
N ALA A 277 -1.19 37.42 11.78
CA ALA A 277 -0.90 38.78 11.35
C ALA A 277 -2.09 39.44 10.65
N ARG A 278 -2.80 38.72 9.76
CA ARG A 278 -4.02 39.23 9.11
C ARG A 278 -5.15 39.51 10.09
N ILE A 279 -5.33 38.64 11.08
CA ILE A 279 -6.34 38.82 12.11
C ILE A 279 -5.97 40.00 13.03
N GLU A 280 -4.70 40.14 13.39
CA GLU A 280 -4.21 41.29 14.16
C GLU A 280 -4.40 42.61 13.40
N GLU A 281 -4.14 42.64 12.09
CA GLU A 281 -4.43 43.80 11.25
C GLU A 281 -5.92 44.11 11.17
N ALA A 282 -6.79 43.09 11.06
CA ALA A 282 -8.25 43.27 11.07
C ALA A 282 -8.78 43.78 12.42
N VAL A 283 -8.20 43.33 13.54
CA VAL A 283 -8.49 43.87 14.87
C VAL A 283 -8.05 45.32 14.99
N LYS A 284 -6.83 45.65 14.54
CA LYS A 284 -6.33 47.05 14.53
C LYS A 284 -7.15 47.96 13.62
N ALA A 285 -7.70 47.44 12.53
CA ALA A 285 -8.60 48.15 11.64
C ALA A 285 -10.03 48.31 12.22
N GLY A 286 -10.36 47.59 13.30
CA GLY A 286 -11.70 47.57 13.89
C GLY A 286 -12.70 46.69 13.13
N ASP A 287 -12.23 45.90 12.16
CA ASP A 287 -13.04 44.99 11.34
C ASP A 287 -13.38 43.68 12.07
N LEU A 288 -12.65 43.35 13.14
CA LEU A 288 -12.89 42.20 14.02
C LEU A 288 -12.72 42.60 15.49
N SER A 289 -13.53 42.05 16.39
CA SER A 289 -13.26 42.17 17.83
C SER A 289 -12.12 41.24 18.28
N GLU A 290 -11.43 41.57 19.37
CA GLU A 290 -10.36 40.75 19.96
C GLU A 290 -10.84 39.33 20.32
N GLU A 291 -12.09 39.19 20.77
CA GLU A 291 -12.73 37.91 21.10
C GLU A 291 -13.00 37.06 19.85
N GLU A 292 -13.43 37.66 18.74
CA GLU A 292 -13.62 36.98 17.46
C GLU A 292 -12.28 36.58 16.82
N ALA A 293 -11.25 37.41 17.01
CA ALA A 293 -9.89 37.14 16.55
C ALA A 293 -9.27 35.93 17.25
N GLU A 294 -9.44 35.82 18.56
CA GLU A 294 -8.96 34.70 19.37
C GLU A 294 -9.70 33.39 19.03
N ALA A 295 -11.02 33.45 18.79
CA ALA A 295 -11.81 32.31 18.34
C ALA A 295 -11.42 31.83 16.92
N THR A 296 -11.03 32.76 16.05
CA THR A 296 -10.64 32.47 14.65
C THR A 296 -9.23 31.90 14.57
N LEU A 297 -8.29 32.35 15.41
CA LEU A 297 -6.92 31.83 15.47
C LEU A 297 -6.82 30.43 16.06
N ASN A 298 -7.70 30.14 17.02
CA ASN A 298 -7.78 28.82 17.65
C ASN A 298 -8.71 27.85 16.92
N GLY A 299 -9.31 28.27 15.79
CA GLY A 299 -10.12 27.40 14.95
C GLY A 299 -11.24 26.70 15.72
N GLY A 300 -12.04 27.46 16.48
CA GLY A 300 -13.35 26.98 16.96
C GLY A 300 -13.38 25.77 17.91
N GLU A 301 -12.26 25.30 18.46
CA GLU A 301 -12.29 24.59 19.73
C GLU A 301 -11.68 25.51 20.78
N ALA A 302 -12.55 26.23 21.51
CA ALA A 302 -12.16 26.73 22.82
C ALA A 302 -11.47 25.58 23.55
N GLU A 303 -10.24 25.81 24.04
CA GLU A 303 -9.54 24.82 24.85
C GLU A 303 -10.50 24.37 25.94
N LYS A 304 -11.01 23.15 25.80
CA LYS A 304 -11.95 22.57 26.77
C LYS A 304 -11.24 22.66 28.10
N THR A 305 -11.83 23.39 29.03
CA THR A 305 -11.30 23.50 30.39
C THR A 305 -11.03 22.08 30.91
N PRO A 306 -10.10 21.87 31.86
CA PRO A 306 -9.86 20.54 32.43
C PRO A 306 -11.15 19.83 32.88
N LYS A 307 -12.17 20.60 33.29
CA LYS A 307 -13.52 20.14 33.61
C LYS A 307 -14.28 19.61 32.37
N GLU A 308 -14.23 20.31 31.25
CA GLU A 308 -14.85 19.90 29.98
C GLU A 308 -14.11 18.74 29.31
N MET A 309 -12.78 18.67 29.43
CA MET A 309 -12.01 17.50 29.00
C MET A 309 -12.36 16.26 29.82
N ARG A 310 -12.48 16.39 31.15
CA ARG A 310 -12.97 15.31 32.02
C ARG A 310 -14.40 14.90 31.67
N ALA A 311 -15.29 15.86 31.41
CA ALA A 311 -16.67 15.57 31.02
C ALA A 311 -16.77 14.86 29.66
N ALA A 312 -15.97 15.28 28.67
CA ALA A 312 -15.90 14.64 27.36
C ALA A 312 -15.31 13.23 27.43
N TYR A 313 -14.25 13.04 28.22
CA TYR A 313 -13.66 11.74 28.49
C TYR A 313 -14.67 10.81 29.19
N ALA A 314 -15.32 11.28 30.27
CA ALA A 314 -16.37 10.53 30.97
C ALA A 314 -17.54 10.16 30.05
N LYS A 315 -17.95 11.07 29.15
CA LYS A 315 -18.98 10.80 28.15
C LYS A 315 -18.55 9.71 27.16
N ARG A 316 -17.30 9.75 26.66
CA ARG A 316 -16.75 8.74 25.76
C ARG A 316 -16.63 7.37 26.43
N VAL A 317 -16.17 7.32 27.68
CA VAL A 317 -16.11 6.10 28.50
C VAL A 317 -17.51 5.54 28.73
N MET A 318 -18.49 6.38 29.09
CA MET A 318 -19.89 5.94 29.26
C MET A 318 -20.52 5.43 27.96
N THR A 319 -20.22 6.04 26.81
CA THR A 319 -20.72 5.56 25.52
C THR A 319 -20.09 4.22 25.15
N GLY A 320 -18.78 4.04 25.36
CA GLY A 320 -18.10 2.75 25.19
C GLY A 320 -18.69 1.66 26.08
N PHE A 321 -18.89 1.98 27.36
CA PHE A 321 -19.49 1.05 28.33
C PHE A 321 -20.92 0.66 27.96
N LYS A 322 -21.78 1.62 27.56
CA LYS A 322 -23.14 1.33 27.07
C LYS A 322 -23.13 0.44 25.83
N SER A 323 -22.15 0.60 24.95
CA SER A 323 -21.99 -0.26 23.77
C SER A 323 -21.60 -1.69 24.15
N GLN A 324 -20.66 -1.86 25.08
CA GLN A 324 -20.24 -3.17 25.57
C GLN A 324 -21.35 -3.87 26.36
N LEU A 325 -22.09 -3.14 27.20
CA LEU A 325 -23.26 -3.66 27.91
C LEU A 325 -24.36 -4.12 26.93
N LYS A 326 -24.57 -3.37 25.84
CA LYS A 326 -25.51 -3.76 24.78
C LYS A 326 -25.04 -5.01 24.05
N ALA A 327 -23.74 -5.15 23.80
CA ALA A 327 -23.15 -6.34 23.17
C ALA A 327 -23.27 -7.58 24.09
N ALA A 328 -22.94 -7.45 25.37
CA ALA A 328 -23.09 -8.53 26.36
C ALA A 328 -24.55 -9.00 26.48
N ARG A 329 -25.50 -8.06 26.51
CA ARG A 329 -26.95 -8.37 26.50
C ARG A 329 -27.47 -8.97 25.21
N ALA A 330 -26.72 -8.88 24.12
CA ALA A 330 -27.08 -9.47 22.83
C ALA A 330 -26.51 -10.89 22.63
N ILE A 331 -25.72 -11.40 23.58
CA ILE A 331 -25.24 -12.79 23.58
C ILE A 331 -26.43 -13.73 23.86
N GLU A 332 -26.64 -14.72 22.99
CA GLU A 332 -27.75 -15.68 23.09
C GLU A 332 -27.49 -16.78 24.14
N ASP A 333 -26.22 -17.14 24.36
CA ASP A 333 -25.83 -18.10 25.39
C ASP A 333 -25.84 -17.45 26.78
N THR A 334 -26.68 -17.95 27.68
CA THR A 334 -26.91 -17.38 29.01
C THR A 334 -25.65 -17.39 29.88
N LYS A 335 -24.82 -18.44 29.77
CA LYS A 335 -23.58 -18.53 30.55
C LYS A 335 -22.55 -17.52 30.07
N ALA A 336 -22.32 -17.42 28.76
CA ALA A 336 -21.43 -16.42 28.18
C ALA A 336 -21.94 -14.99 28.36
N GLN A 337 -23.27 -14.79 28.42
CA GLN A 337 -23.87 -13.51 28.78
C GLN A 337 -23.57 -13.12 30.23
N ASP A 338 -23.75 -14.04 31.17
CA ASP A 338 -23.49 -13.80 32.60
C ASP A 338 -22.00 -13.55 32.86
N ASP A 339 -21.11 -14.33 32.24
CA ASP A 339 -19.65 -14.14 32.33
C ASP A 339 -19.24 -12.75 31.77
N ALA A 340 -19.77 -12.36 30.61
CA ALA A 340 -19.49 -11.05 30.01
C ALA A 340 -20.05 -9.86 30.83
N LEU A 341 -21.16 -10.07 31.55
CA LEU A 341 -21.72 -9.06 32.46
C LEU A 341 -20.90 -8.94 33.74
N ALA A 342 -20.40 -10.05 34.28
CA ALA A 342 -19.53 -10.09 35.44
C ALA A 342 -18.19 -9.39 35.16
N ASP A 343 -17.58 -9.66 33.99
CA ASP A 343 -16.36 -8.99 33.53
C ASP A 343 -16.57 -7.47 33.43
N LEU A 344 -17.72 -7.03 32.92
CA LEU A 344 -18.07 -5.61 32.82
C LEU A 344 -18.28 -4.95 34.20
N GLU A 345 -18.80 -5.69 35.19
CA GLU A 345 -18.93 -5.21 36.57
C GLU A 345 -17.58 -5.08 37.27
N GLU A 346 -16.66 -6.02 37.06
CA GLU A 346 -15.31 -5.95 37.59
C GLU A 346 -14.55 -4.76 36.99
N LEU A 347 -14.64 -4.57 35.68
CA LEU A 347 -14.03 -3.46 34.97
C LEU A 347 -14.58 -2.10 35.44
N LEU A 348 -15.89 -2.02 35.75
CA LEU A 348 -16.50 -0.84 36.39
C LEU A 348 -15.98 -0.60 37.81
N SER A 349 -15.80 -1.67 38.59
CA SER A 349 -15.30 -1.60 39.96
C SER A 349 -13.87 -1.03 39.99
N ASP A 350 -13.02 -1.50 39.08
CA ASP A 350 -11.64 -1.04 38.98
C ASP A 350 -11.53 0.39 38.45
N LEU A 351 -12.34 0.77 37.45
CA LEU A 351 -12.46 2.16 37.01
C LEU A 351 -12.89 3.10 38.15
N ARG A 352 -13.83 2.67 39.01
CA ARG A 352 -14.24 3.44 40.19
C ARG A 352 -13.11 3.58 41.22
N LYS A 353 -12.29 2.55 41.41
CA LYS A 353 -11.12 2.59 42.30
C LYS A 353 -10.06 3.55 41.75
N GLU A 354 -9.78 3.51 40.46
CA GLU A 354 -8.81 4.41 39.82
C GLU A 354 -9.27 5.87 39.83
N MET A 355 -10.55 6.14 39.54
CA MET A 355 -11.10 7.50 39.62
C MET A 355 -11.08 8.07 41.04
N LYS A 356 -11.11 7.24 42.09
CA LYS A 356 -10.93 7.67 43.49
C LYS A 356 -9.47 7.96 43.85
N LYS A 357 -8.50 7.36 43.15
CA LYS A 357 -7.06 7.58 43.34
C LYS A 357 -6.53 8.78 42.57
N ALA A 358 -7.27 9.30 41.59
CA ALA A 358 -6.89 10.52 40.88
C ALA A 358 -6.80 11.72 41.84
N PRO A 359 -5.71 12.51 41.82
CA PRO A 359 -5.53 13.62 42.74
C PRO A 359 -6.66 14.64 42.58
N LYS A 360 -7.28 15.03 43.70
CA LYS A 360 -8.21 16.16 43.73
C LYS A 360 -7.42 17.39 43.30
N SER A 361 -7.73 17.93 42.12
CA SER A 361 -7.18 19.21 41.68
C SER A 361 -7.63 20.29 42.67
N ASN A 362 -6.68 20.94 43.33
CA ASN A 362 -6.89 22.21 44.04
C ASN A 362 -7.32 23.29 43.05
#